data_AF-A0A1I0CSY1-F1
#
_entry.id   AF-A0A1I0CSY1-F1
#
_cell.length_a   1.000
_cell.length_b   1.000
_cell.length_c   1.000
_cell.angle_alpha   90.00
_cell.angle_beta   90.00
_cell.angle_gamma   90.00
#
_symmetry.space_group_name_H-M   'P 1'
#
loop_
_entity.id
_entity.type
_entity.pdbx_description
1 polymer ?
#
loop_
_entity_poly.entity_id
_entity_poly.type
_entity_poly.pdbx_seq_one_letter_code
_entity_poly.pdbx_strand_id
1 'polypeptide(L)'
;MTMGDLGYLLSCLTYDVRDDISRRLCLNVSCDTGRQLIYKYIYTLKDLRNAIAHNAVIFDTRFRNIEPTKAMKQCLKLEIGLPYVNFKTIGDYIILMCYYMKLLCVSKIETEAFIREFEELTDYYRQAVSSNVAAIVIHSDLKKRMSILKKYI
;
A
#
# COMPACT_ATOMS: atom_id res chain seq x y z
N MET A 1 -5.35 -3.14 21.26
CA MET A 1 -4.07 -2.84 20.56
C MET A 1 -4.41 -2.11 19.27
N THR A 2 -3.88 -0.91 19.07
CA THR A 2 -4.07 -0.14 17.83
C THR A 2 -3.00 -0.52 16.79
N MET A 3 -3.21 -0.18 15.51
CA MET A 3 -2.18 -0.38 14.47
C MET A 3 -0.91 0.44 14.75
N GLY A 4 -1.04 1.56 15.49
CA GLY A 4 0.09 2.32 15.99
C GLY A 4 0.91 1.55 17.03
N ASP A 5 0.24 0.93 18.01
CA ASP A 5 0.90 0.12 19.04
C ASP A 5 1.62 -1.09 18.44
N LEU A 6 1.01 -1.73 17.44
CA LEU A 6 1.64 -2.84 16.71
C LEU A 6 2.90 -2.38 15.97
N GLY A 7 2.83 -1.26 15.25
CA GLY A 7 3.99 -0.68 14.57
C GLY A 7 5.11 -0.32 15.56
N TYR A 8 4.74 0.22 16.74
CA TYR A 8 5.69 0.57 17.79
C TYR A 8 6.38 -0.68 18.35
N LEU A 9 5.61 -1.71 18.72
CA LEU A 9 6.14 -2.99 19.17
C LEU A 9 7.16 -3.56 18.17
N LEU A 10 6.78 -3.64 16.88
CA LEU A 10 7.65 -4.18 15.84
C LEU A 10 8.91 -3.33 15.64
N SER A 11 8.82 -2.00 15.80
CA SER A 11 9.97 -1.11 15.73
C SER A 11 10.98 -1.31 16.87
N CYS A 12 10.51 -1.74 18.04
CA CYS A 12 11.32 -2.01 19.22
C CYS A 12 12.02 -3.39 19.20
N LEU A 13 11.62 -4.30 18.30
CA LEU A 13 12.23 -5.62 18.22
C LEU A 13 13.73 -5.55 17.86
N THR A 14 14.47 -6.61 18.18
CA THR A 14 15.86 -6.73 17.71
C THR A 14 15.90 -6.97 16.21
N TYR A 15 17.06 -6.75 15.59
CA TYR A 15 17.25 -7.03 14.17
C TYR A 15 16.90 -8.48 13.83
N ASP A 16 17.42 -9.43 14.60
CA ASP A 16 17.25 -10.87 14.32
C ASP A 16 15.78 -11.30 14.36
N VAL A 17 15.01 -10.77 15.32
CA VAL A 17 13.57 -11.06 15.39
C VAL A 17 12.84 -10.45 14.19
N ARG A 18 13.20 -9.23 13.76
CA ARG A 18 12.60 -8.65 12.54
C ARG A 18 13.02 -9.39 11.27
N ASP A 19 14.25 -9.90 11.20
CA ASP A 19 14.73 -10.74 10.09
C ASP A 19 13.93 -12.03 10.01
N ASP A 20 13.73 -12.73 11.13
CA ASP A 20 12.91 -13.96 11.21
C ASP A 20 11.48 -13.70 10.72
N ILE A 21 10.80 -12.69 11.27
CA ILE A 21 9.44 -12.36 10.85
C ILE A 21 9.40 -12.00 9.36
N SER A 22 10.38 -11.21 8.87
CA SER A 22 10.43 -10.81 7.46
C SER A 22 10.58 -12.02 6.53
N ARG A 23 11.40 -13.00 6.89
CA ARG A 23 11.56 -14.25 6.11
C ARG A 23 10.30 -15.10 6.14
N ARG A 24 9.65 -15.22 7.31
CA ARG A 24 8.40 -15.97 7.46
C ARG A 24 7.23 -15.35 6.70
N LEU A 25 7.22 -14.02 6.57
CA LEU A 25 6.28 -13.29 5.72
C LEU A 25 6.70 -13.25 4.24
N CYS A 26 7.84 -13.86 3.87
CA CYS A 26 8.37 -13.81 2.51
C CYS A 26 8.60 -12.39 1.97
N LEU A 27 8.95 -11.43 2.85
CA LEU A 27 9.31 -10.08 2.44
C LEU A 27 10.63 -10.08 1.66
N ASN A 28 10.76 -9.15 0.70
CA ASN A 28 12.00 -8.97 -0.04
C ASN A 28 13.09 -8.34 0.84
N VAL A 29 13.77 -9.20 1.57
CA VAL A 29 14.88 -8.87 2.45
C VAL A 29 16.08 -8.24 1.72
N SER A 30 16.24 -8.45 0.41
CA SER A 30 17.32 -7.79 -0.34
C SER A 30 17.12 -6.27 -0.44
N CYS A 31 15.86 -5.82 -0.41
CA CYS A 31 15.50 -4.41 -0.42
C CYS A 31 15.52 -3.75 0.96
N ASP A 32 15.62 -4.53 2.04
CA ASP A 32 15.39 -4.08 3.42
C ASP A 32 16.54 -4.41 4.37
N THR A 33 17.72 -3.88 4.08
CA THR A 33 18.94 -4.12 4.88
C THR A 33 18.76 -3.89 6.38
N GLY A 34 17.86 -2.98 6.80
CA GLY A 34 17.61 -2.69 8.22
C GLY A 34 16.49 -3.51 8.86
N ARG A 35 15.78 -4.36 8.09
CA ARG A 35 14.57 -5.08 8.51
C ARG A 35 13.48 -4.16 9.06
N GLN A 36 13.28 -3.04 8.37
CA GLN A 36 12.38 -1.98 8.80
C GLN A 36 11.08 -1.93 8.00
N LEU A 37 10.98 -2.64 6.86
CA LEU A 37 9.79 -2.62 6.01
C LEU A 37 8.55 -3.01 6.79
N ILE A 38 8.65 -4.03 7.65
CA ILE A 38 7.51 -4.57 8.38
C ILE A 38 6.76 -3.49 9.18
N TYR A 39 7.46 -2.71 9.99
CA TYR A 39 6.82 -1.69 10.82
C TYR A 39 6.58 -0.38 10.05
N LYS A 40 7.42 -0.05 9.06
CA LYS A 40 7.22 1.17 8.25
C LYS A 40 5.99 1.08 7.35
N TYR A 41 5.74 -0.09 6.77
CA TYR A 41 4.50 -0.31 6.04
C TYR A 41 3.28 -0.32 6.97
N ILE A 42 3.38 -0.91 8.16
CA ILE A 42 2.30 -0.84 9.15
C ILE A 42 1.98 0.60 9.54
N TYR A 43 2.99 1.46 9.76
CA TYR A 43 2.75 2.87 10.01
C TYR A 43 2.09 3.59 8.82
N THR A 44 2.47 3.21 7.60
CA THR A 44 1.87 3.75 6.37
C THR A 44 0.39 3.37 6.26
N LEU A 45 0.03 2.12 6.56
CA LEU A 45 -1.35 1.65 6.61
C LEU A 45 -2.14 2.24 7.78
N LYS A 46 -1.48 2.51 8.91
CA LYS A 46 -2.08 3.18 10.07
C LYS A 46 -2.52 4.60 9.73
N ASP A 47 -1.69 5.35 9.01
CA ASP A 47 -2.05 6.69 8.55
C ASP A 47 -3.25 6.66 7.61
N LEU A 48 -3.30 5.70 6.68
CA LEU A 48 -4.46 5.49 5.81
C LEU A 48 -5.73 5.17 6.61
N ARG A 49 -5.66 4.17 7.51
CA ARG A 49 -6.80 3.78 8.35
C ARG A 49 -7.33 4.97 9.17
N ASN A 50 -6.43 5.77 9.74
CA ASN A 50 -6.80 6.95 10.52
C ASN A 50 -7.48 8.01 9.64
N ALA A 51 -7.01 8.21 8.42
CA ALA A 51 -7.65 9.11 7.47
C ALA A 51 -9.08 8.66 7.15
N ILE A 52 -9.29 7.36 6.92
CA ILE A 52 -10.63 6.81 6.65
C ILE A 52 -11.54 7.02 7.87
N ALA A 53 -11.03 6.74 9.07
CA ALA A 53 -11.81 6.81 10.30
C ALA A 53 -12.19 8.25 10.71
N HIS A 54 -11.38 9.26 10.36
CA HIS A 54 -11.57 10.64 10.84
C HIS A 54 -12.01 11.64 9.76
N ASN A 55 -11.67 11.42 8.48
CA ASN A 55 -11.83 12.46 7.44
C ASN A 55 -13.03 12.23 6.50
N ALA A 56 -13.78 11.14 6.66
CA ALA A 56 -14.92 10.69 5.84
C ALA A 56 -14.62 10.46 4.33
N VAL A 57 -13.82 11.30 3.68
CA VAL A 57 -13.46 11.22 2.27
C VAL A 57 -11.95 11.42 2.08
N ILE A 58 -11.31 10.46 1.41
CA ILE A 58 -9.90 10.54 1.03
C ILE A 58 -9.80 10.84 -0.46
N PHE A 59 -9.43 12.08 -0.78
CA PHE A 59 -9.20 12.50 -2.16
C PHE A 59 -7.75 12.26 -2.63
N ASP A 60 -6.78 12.30 -1.71
CA ASP A 60 -5.35 12.13 -2.01
C ASP A 60 -4.57 11.78 -0.73
N THR A 61 -3.24 11.65 -0.79
CA THR A 61 -2.35 11.27 0.31
C THR A 61 -2.01 12.40 1.28
N ARG A 62 -2.90 13.38 1.46
CA ARG A 62 -2.71 14.48 2.45
C ARG A 62 -2.67 13.98 3.90
N PHE A 63 -3.08 12.73 4.13
CA PHE A 63 -2.97 12.05 5.42
C PHE A 63 -1.60 11.41 5.68
N ARG A 64 -0.69 11.46 4.71
CA ARG A 64 0.63 10.85 4.82
C ARG A 64 1.49 11.66 5.80
N ASN A 65 1.86 11.04 6.92
CA ASN A 65 2.73 11.68 7.92
C ASN A 65 4.20 11.25 7.79
N ILE A 66 4.50 10.30 6.90
CA ILE A 66 5.83 9.68 6.77
C ILE A 66 6.34 9.82 5.34
N GLU A 67 7.60 10.23 5.19
CA GLU A 67 8.32 10.10 3.92
C GLU A 67 8.71 8.62 3.69
N PRO A 68 8.19 7.96 2.64
CA PRO A 68 8.49 6.57 2.34
C PRO A 68 9.95 6.46 1.95
N THR A 69 10.64 5.55 2.64
CA THR A 69 12.05 5.30 2.41
C THR A 69 12.32 4.69 1.04
N LYS A 70 13.57 4.78 0.57
CA LYS A 70 13.99 4.15 -0.68
C LYS A 70 13.70 2.64 -0.70
N ALA A 71 13.92 1.95 0.42
CA ALA A 71 13.61 0.54 0.60
C ALA A 71 12.13 0.23 0.32
N MET A 72 11.22 1.03 0.89
CA MET A 72 9.78 0.84 0.72
C MET A 72 9.34 0.97 -0.75
N LYS A 73 9.87 1.97 -1.45
CA LYS A 73 9.59 2.21 -2.87
C LYS A 73 10.17 1.08 -3.73
N GLN A 74 11.42 0.70 -3.47
CA GLN A 74 12.15 -0.29 -4.26
C GLN A 74 11.57 -1.69 -4.11
N CYS A 75 11.17 -2.09 -2.89
CA CYS A 75 10.57 -3.39 -2.63
C CYS A 75 9.31 -3.59 -3.48
N LEU A 76 8.32 -2.70 -3.37
CA LEU A 76 7.08 -2.81 -4.17
C LEU A 76 7.35 -2.69 -5.67
N LYS A 77 8.31 -1.84 -6.08
CA LYS A 77 8.70 -1.69 -7.48
C LYS A 77 9.20 -3.01 -8.06
N LEU A 78 10.11 -3.69 -7.36
CA LEU A 78 10.73 -4.93 -7.83
C LEU A 78 9.78 -6.12 -7.71
N GLU A 79 9.13 -6.29 -6.55
CA GLU A 79 8.24 -7.43 -6.30
C GLU A 79 7.07 -7.50 -7.28
N ILE A 80 6.47 -6.34 -7.57
CA ILE A 80 5.24 -6.25 -8.37
C ILE A 80 5.55 -5.91 -9.84
N GLY A 81 6.78 -5.46 -10.14
CA GLY A 81 7.15 -4.99 -11.48
C GLY A 81 6.53 -3.63 -11.84
N LEU A 82 6.32 -2.76 -10.85
CA LEU A 82 5.76 -1.43 -11.06
C LEU A 82 6.80 -0.46 -11.68
N PRO A 83 6.39 0.53 -12.47
CA PRO A 83 7.32 1.54 -13.01
C PRO A 83 7.91 2.41 -11.87
N TYR A 84 7.08 2.75 -10.89
CA TYR A 84 7.45 3.50 -9.69
C TYR A 84 6.46 3.24 -8.56
N VAL A 85 6.87 3.61 -7.35
CA VAL A 85 6.01 3.77 -6.16
C VAL A 85 6.54 4.96 -5.38
N ASN A 86 5.66 5.88 -4.97
CA ASN A 86 6.07 7.08 -4.23
C ASN A 86 5.15 7.47 -3.07
N PHE A 87 4.04 6.74 -2.86
CA PHE A 87 2.98 6.99 -1.88
C PHE A 87 2.41 8.41 -1.97
N LYS A 88 2.21 8.90 -3.19
CA LYS A 88 1.58 10.20 -3.47
C LYS A 88 0.16 10.09 -4.03
N THR A 89 -0.34 8.87 -4.22
CA THR A 89 -1.73 8.64 -4.63
C THR A 89 -2.33 7.51 -3.81
N ILE A 90 -3.65 7.47 -3.68
CA ILE A 90 -4.36 6.36 -3.01
C ILE A 90 -4.04 5.01 -3.66
N GLY A 91 -3.76 4.98 -4.97
CA GLY A 91 -3.39 3.76 -5.69
C GLY A 91 -2.12 3.08 -5.15
N ASP A 92 -1.15 3.84 -4.66
CA ASP A 92 0.06 3.27 -4.01
C ASP A 92 -0.29 2.52 -2.71
N TYR A 93 -1.31 2.99 -1.99
CA TYR A 93 -1.78 2.37 -0.76
C TYR A 93 -2.60 1.12 -1.05
N ILE A 94 -3.46 1.15 -2.08
CA ILE A 94 -4.16 -0.05 -2.57
C ILE A 94 -3.17 -1.14 -2.96
N ILE A 95 -2.10 -0.79 -3.66
CA ILE A 95 -0.99 -1.69 -4.01
C ILE A 95 -0.35 -2.28 -2.73
N LEU A 96 -0.04 -1.44 -1.74
CA LEU A 96 0.55 -1.91 -0.48
C LEU A 96 -0.39 -2.87 0.26
N MET A 97 -1.70 -2.59 0.29
CA MET A 97 -2.67 -3.49 0.93
C MET A 97 -2.75 -4.84 0.21
N CYS A 98 -2.83 -4.83 -1.13
CA CYS A 98 -2.86 -6.08 -1.92
C CYS A 98 -1.55 -6.88 -1.77
N TYR A 99 -0.41 -6.20 -1.67
CA TYR A 99 0.87 -6.84 -1.35
C TYR A 99 0.79 -7.58 -0.02
N TYR A 100 0.31 -6.91 1.04
CA TYR A 100 0.13 -7.55 2.35
C TYR A 100 -0.92 -8.66 2.37
N MET A 101 -2.04 -8.50 1.65
CA MET A 101 -3.03 -9.57 1.48
C MET A 101 -2.37 -10.83 0.92
N LYS A 102 -1.51 -10.68 -0.09
CA LYS A 102 -0.75 -11.80 -0.65
C LYS A 102 0.25 -12.40 0.35
N LEU A 103 1.02 -11.58 1.07
CA LEU A 103 1.95 -12.07 2.10
C LEU A 103 1.25 -12.81 3.25
N LEU A 104 0.02 -12.41 3.57
CA LEU A 104 -0.83 -13.02 4.60
C LEU A 104 -1.68 -14.18 4.06
N CYS A 105 -1.39 -14.64 2.83
CA CYS A 105 -2.07 -15.76 2.18
C CYS A 105 -3.60 -15.58 2.01
N VAL A 106 -4.07 -14.33 1.88
CA VAL A 106 -5.44 -14.05 1.45
C VAL A 106 -5.64 -14.59 0.04
N SER A 107 -6.82 -15.14 -0.25
CA SER A 107 -7.06 -15.81 -1.53
C SER A 107 -6.90 -14.85 -2.71
N LYS A 108 -6.44 -15.39 -3.85
CA LYS A 108 -6.35 -14.65 -5.11
C LYS A 108 -7.69 -14.03 -5.49
N ILE A 109 -8.77 -14.81 -5.37
CA ILE A 109 -10.13 -14.37 -5.71
C ILE A 109 -10.54 -13.15 -4.89
N GLU A 110 -10.31 -13.20 -3.57
CA GLU A 110 -10.64 -12.10 -2.66
C GLU A 110 -9.79 -10.86 -2.94
N THR A 111 -8.49 -11.03 -3.19
CA THR A 111 -7.60 -9.91 -3.53
C THR A 111 -7.96 -9.28 -4.88
N GLU A 112 -8.28 -10.08 -5.90
CA GLU A 112 -8.76 -9.57 -7.19
C GLU A 112 -10.12 -8.90 -7.10
N ALA A 113 -11.02 -9.40 -6.24
CA ALA A 113 -12.31 -8.77 -5.97
C ALA A 113 -12.12 -7.39 -5.33
N PHE A 114 -11.22 -7.28 -4.35
CA PHE A 114 -10.86 -6.02 -3.71
C PHE A 114 -10.32 -4.99 -4.73
N ILE A 115 -9.43 -5.41 -5.64
CA ILE A 115 -8.91 -4.51 -6.69
C ILE A 115 -10.03 -4.07 -7.64
N ARG A 116 -10.93 -5.00 -8.03
CA ARG A 116 -12.04 -4.69 -8.93
C ARG A 116 -13.01 -3.69 -8.31
N GLU A 117 -13.37 -3.86 -7.04
CA GLU A 117 -14.25 -2.91 -6.33
C GLU A 117 -13.63 -1.51 -6.27
N PHE A 118 -12.32 -1.42 -6.01
CA PHE A 118 -11.60 -0.15 -6.07
C PHE A 118 -11.64 0.50 -7.47
N GLU A 119 -11.46 -0.28 -8.54
CA GLU A 119 -11.57 0.22 -9.92
C GLU A 119 -13.00 0.69 -10.26
N GLU A 120 -14.02 -0.06 -9.86
CA GLU A 120 -15.44 0.29 -10.05
C GLU A 120 -15.79 1.60 -9.32
N LEU A 121 -15.37 1.76 -8.06
CA LEU A 121 -15.54 3.00 -7.30
C LEU A 121 -14.81 4.18 -7.95
N THR A 122 -13.63 3.94 -8.49
CA THR A 122 -12.84 4.96 -9.19
C THR A 122 -13.52 5.40 -10.48
N ASP A 123 -14.06 4.46 -11.25
CA ASP A 123 -14.77 4.74 -12.50
C ASP A 123 -16.11 5.43 -12.23
N TYR A 124 -16.84 5.03 -11.18
CA TYR A 124 -18.03 5.72 -10.71
C TYR A 124 -17.72 7.18 -10.33
N TYR A 125 -16.68 7.40 -9.53
CA TYR A 125 -16.24 8.76 -9.17
C TYR A 125 -15.90 9.59 -10.42
N ARG A 126 -15.17 9.01 -11.39
CA ARG A 126 -14.82 9.69 -12.65
C ARG A 126 -16.06 10.14 -13.43
N GLN A 127 -17.13 9.36 -13.41
CA GLN A 127 -18.39 9.69 -14.10
C GLN A 127 -19.24 10.72 -13.33
N ALA A 128 -19.11 10.76 -11.99
CA ALA A 128 -19.87 11.64 -11.13
C ALA A 128 -19.36 13.10 -11.09
N VAL A 129 -18.15 13.37 -11.58
CA VAL A 129 -17.51 14.70 -11.54
C VAL A 129 -17.00 15.13 -12.91
N SER A 130 -16.65 16.42 -13.05
CA SER A 130 -16.06 16.91 -14.31
C SER A 130 -14.67 16.31 -14.56
N SER A 131 -14.27 16.20 -15.83
CA SER A 131 -12.97 15.65 -16.22
C SER A 131 -11.79 16.32 -15.52
N ASN A 132 -11.88 17.64 -15.28
CA ASN A 132 -10.86 18.39 -14.56
C ASN A 132 -10.74 17.96 -13.10
N VAL A 133 -11.88 17.75 -12.41
CA VAL A 133 -11.90 17.28 -11.02
C VAL A 133 -11.42 15.83 -10.93
N ALA A 134 -11.82 14.98 -11.87
CA ALA A 134 -11.37 13.60 -11.94
C ALA A 134 -9.84 13.51 -12.14
N ALA A 135 -9.26 14.36 -12.99
CA ALA A 135 -7.83 14.37 -13.26
C ALA A 135 -6.96 14.82 -12.07
N ILE A 136 -7.53 15.59 -11.12
CA ILE A 136 -6.83 15.98 -9.89
C ILE A 136 -6.66 14.78 -8.96
N VAL A 137 -7.66 13.90 -8.88
CA VAL A 137 -7.73 12.79 -7.93
C VAL A 137 -7.20 11.49 -8.53
N ILE A 138 -7.55 11.21 -9.79
CA ILE A 138 -7.22 9.97 -10.48
C ILE A 138 -6.02 10.18 -11.39
N HIS A 139 -4.89 9.63 -10.98
CA HIS A 139 -3.69 9.65 -11.80
C HIS A 139 -3.90 8.84 -13.10
N SER A 140 -3.41 9.36 -14.22
CA SER A 140 -3.71 8.84 -15.56
C SER A 140 -3.22 7.41 -15.81
N ASP A 141 -2.16 6.98 -15.11
CA ASP A 141 -1.61 5.63 -15.24
C ASP A 141 -2.24 4.59 -14.29
N LEU A 142 -3.20 4.99 -13.46
CA LEU A 142 -3.77 4.13 -12.41
C LEU A 142 -4.23 2.77 -12.96
N LYS A 143 -4.99 2.78 -14.05
CA LYS A 143 -5.51 1.56 -14.71
C LYS A 143 -4.40 0.60 -15.14
N LYS A 144 -3.31 1.14 -15.69
CA LYS A 144 -2.14 0.33 -16.09
C LYS A 144 -1.48 -0.29 -14.86
N ARG A 145 -1.36 0.47 -13.77
CA ARG A 145 -0.76 0.00 -12.51
C ARG A 145 -1.62 -1.06 -11.82
N MET A 146 -2.94 -0.91 -11.79
CA MET A 146 -3.86 -1.95 -11.30
C MET A 146 -3.78 -3.23 -12.14
N SER A 147 -3.61 -3.10 -13.46
CA SER A 147 -3.41 -4.26 -14.34
C SER A 147 -2.10 -5.00 -14.07
N ILE A 148 -1.01 -4.28 -13.74
CA ILE A 148 0.26 -4.88 -13.31
C ILE A 148 0.05 -5.60 -11.97
N LEU A 149 -0.63 -4.95 -11.01
CA LEU A 149 -0.94 -5.54 -9.71
C LEU A 149 -1.74 -6.84 -9.85
N LYS A 150 -2.80 -6.88 -10.66
CA LYS A 150 -3.60 -8.09 -10.90
C LYS A 150 -2.79 -9.24 -11.49
N LYS A 151 -1.80 -8.94 -12.35
CA LYS A 151 -0.88 -9.96 -12.89
C LYS A 151 0.06 -10.51 -11.81
N TYR A 152 0.44 -9.67 -10.86
CA TYR A 152 1.26 -10.07 -9.73
C TYR A 152 0.49 -10.95 -8.74
N ILE A 153 -0.79 -10.67 -8.48
CA ILE A 153 -1.65 -11.44 -7.55
C ILE A 153 -1.87 -12.88 -8.04
#